data_AF-A0A9P6JFQ1-F1
#
_entry.id   AF-A0A9P6JFQ1-F1
#
_cell.length_a   1.000
_cell.length_b   1.000
_cell.length_c   1.000
_cell.angle_alpha   90.00
_cell.angle_beta   90.00
_cell.angle_gamma   90.00
#
_symmetry.space_group_name_H-M   'P 1'
#
loop_
_entity.id
_entity.type
_entity.pdbx_description
1 polymer ?
#
loop_
_entity_poly.entity_id
_entity_poly.type
_entity_poly.pdbx_seq_one_letter_code
_entity_poly.pdbx_strand_id
1 'polypeptide(L)'
;MNPHPTVEEDIEEAELLQAEVSERMPTRLGDFNIHPLYALERHLKKYEVLHPKHPVLGHIRGEAVYPRNCVKEVKSKENWLKKGRVIKSDDVVPVKWVKSQAATIYQMRLRQQMALSGGKRDSRGVSIEANNDGGTKQGQASSTSGDGGGDLVALFGEWQTEAYKPPWVVDGKVPRNQYGRQDVFTPDMVPIDGTHLKGRKIGQVARMLGVDYVEAVTGFEFQSRRSVPVIEGIIVPTECAELVLDAYQEVMHQQHQETFKKKRAQVLKRWRQVIKGLLIRSRLMEEYGGAQQDDGGDDWMPKDEDDDDDEGNDGSRTCDTGMTTTMQGDHRGDRTLSNHAEQEDSGAGFMLD
;
A
#
# COMPACT_ATOMS: atom_id res chain seq x y z
N MET A 1 35.13 -16.49 -41.87
CA MET A 1 33.81 -16.69 -42.50
C MET A 1 33.04 -17.67 -41.63
N ASN A 2 32.03 -17.21 -40.89
CA ASN A 2 31.04 -18.15 -40.35
C ASN A 2 30.23 -18.68 -41.55
N PRO A 3 30.04 -20.00 -41.70
CA PRO A 3 29.23 -20.53 -42.78
C PRO A 3 27.83 -19.94 -42.66
N HIS A 4 27.34 -19.34 -43.73
CA HIS A 4 25.94 -18.92 -43.81
C HIS A 4 25.09 -20.19 -43.77
N PRO A 5 24.01 -20.21 -42.95
CA PRO A 5 23.12 -21.35 -42.91
C PRO A 5 22.62 -21.65 -44.31
N THR A 6 22.63 -22.93 -44.67
CA THR A 6 22.13 -23.38 -45.96
C THR A 6 20.61 -23.31 -45.96
N VAL A 7 20.00 -23.16 -47.14
CA VAL A 7 18.53 -23.13 -47.28
C VAL A 7 17.89 -24.40 -46.71
N GLU A 8 18.61 -25.52 -46.73
CA GLU A 8 18.18 -26.80 -46.14
C GLU A 8 18.18 -26.75 -44.62
N GLU A 9 19.20 -26.14 -43.99
CA GLU A 9 19.24 -25.92 -42.53
C GLU A 9 18.10 -24.99 -42.06
N ASP A 10 17.78 -23.94 -42.83
CA ASP A 10 16.66 -23.04 -42.51
C ASP A 10 15.30 -23.75 -42.62
N ILE A 11 15.14 -24.66 -43.59
CA ILE A 11 13.92 -25.47 -43.76
C ILE A 11 13.81 -26.51 -42.65
N GLU A 12 14.90 -27.21 -42.33
CA GLU A 12 14.93 -28.18 -41.24
C GLU A 12 14.68 -27.52 -39.88
N GLU A 13 15.25 -26.34 -39.63
CA GLU A 13 14.98 -25.56 -38.41
C GLU A 13 13.51 -25.12 -38.36
N ALA A 14 12.93 -24.69 -39.49
CA ALA A 14 11.51 -24.35 -39.58
C ALA A 14 10.60 -25.58 -39.35
N GLU A 15 10.94 -26.74 -39.91
CA GLU A 15 10.20 -28.00 -39.73
C GLU A 15 10.33 -28.52 -38.29
N LEU A 16 11.50 -28.39 -37.67
CA LEU A 16 11.74 -28.78 -36.28
C LEU A 16 11.00 -27.86 -35.30
N LEU A 17 11.00 -26.55 -35.54
CA LEU A 17 10.19 -25.60 -34.77
C LEU A 17 8.70 -25.88 -34.95
N GLN A 18 8.27 -26.23 -36.16
CA GLN A 18 6.88 -26.57 -36.44
C GLN A 18 6.47 -27.90 -35.80
N ALA A 19 7.36 -28.88 -35.74
CA ALA A 19 7.18 -30.14 -35.01
C ALA A 19 7.16 -29.92 -33.50
N GLU A 20 8.09 -29.16 -32.92
CA GLU A 20 8.10 -28.87 -31.48
C GLU A 20 6.83 -28.13 -31.03
N VAL A 21 6.32 -27.23 -31.86
CA VAL A 21 5.04 -26.55 -31.63
C VAL A 21 3.88 -27.54 -31.76
N SER A 22 3.79 -28.31 -32.84
CA SER A 22 2.63 -29.17 -33.14
C SER A 22 2.55 -30.46 -32.30
N GLU A 23 3.68 -31.05 -31.92
CA GLU A 23 3.74 -32.26 -31.08
C GLU A 23 3.27 -32.03 -29.64
N ARG A 24 3.13 -30.77 -29.22
CA ARG A 24 2.76 -30.38 -27.85
C ARG A 24 1.34 -29.83 -27.72
N MET A 25 0.49 -29.92 -28.74
CA MET A 25 -0.90 -29.43 -28.63
C MET A 25 -1.74 -30.37 -27.76
N PRO A 26 -2.24 -29.92 -26.59
CA PRO A 26 -2.99 -30.79 -25.70
C PRO A 26 -4.28 -31.28 -26.35
N THR A 27 -4.66 -32.52 -26.09
CA THR A 27 -5.87 -33.14 -26.65
C THR A 27 -7.07 -33.07 -25.69
N ARG A 28 -6.83 -32.72 -24.42
CA ARG A 28 -7.88 -32.54 -23.41
C ARG A 28 -8.09 -31.06 -23.17
N LEU A 29 -9.37 -30.67 -23.11
CA LEU A 29 -9.76 -29.29 -22.84
C LEU A 29 -9.18 -28.74 -21.53
N GLY A 30 -9.03 -29.56 -20.48
CA GLY A 30 -8.53 -29.08 -19.18
C GLY A 30 -7.09 -28.56 -19.23
N ASP A 31 -6.27 -29.13 -20.11
CA ASP A 31 -4.84 -28.87 -20.18
C ASP A 31 -4.53 -27.47 -20.73
N PHE A 32 -5.50 -26.83 -21.41
CA PHE A 32 -5.38 -25.48 -21.96
C PHE A 32 -5.46 -24.35 -20.92
N ASN A 33 -5.98 -24.62 -19.72
CA ASN A 33 -6.26 -23.56 -18.73
C ASN A 33 -5.00 -22.77 -18.34
N ILE A 34 -3.89 -23.47 -18.11
CA ILE A 34 -2.59 -22.89 -17.70
C ILE A 34 -1.48 -23.30 -18.69
N HIS A 35 -1.85 -23.62 -19.93
CA HIS A 35 -0.85 -24.02 -20.92
C HIS A 35 0.05 -22.84 -21.31
N PRO A 36 1.39 -23.03 -21.35
CA PRO A 36 2.33 -21.95 -21.65
C PRO A 36 2.23 -21.45 -23.09
N LEU A 37 1.88 -22.32 -24.04
CA LEU A 37 1.85 -21.99 -25.48
C LEU A 37 0.46 -21.76 -26.06
N TYR A 38 -0.59 -22.29 -25.42
CA TYR A 38 -1.92 -22.35 -26.01
C TYR A 38 -2.98 -21.76 -25.08
N ALA A 39 -4.03 -21.19 -25.67
CA ALA A 39 -5.16 -20.64 -24.95
C ALA A 39 -6.47 -20.89 -25.69
N LEU A 40 -7.52 -21.10 -24.92
CA LEU A 40 -8.91 -21.15 -25.37
C LEU A 40 -9.67 -19.97 -24.79
N GLU A 41 -10.63 -19.43 -25.55
CA GLU A 41 -11.47 -18.31 -25.12
C GLU A 41 -12.25 -18.64 -23.83
N ARG A 42 -12.65 -19.91 -23.66
CA ARG A 42 -13.39 -20.39 -22.48
C ARG A 42 -12.59 -20.35 -21.17
N HIS A 43 -11.27 -20.39 -21.22
CA HIS A 43 -10.41 -20.39 -20.01
C HIS A 43 -9.85 -19.00 -19.65
N LEU A 44 -10.22 -17.96 -20.40
CA LEU A 44 -9.79 -16.61 -20.09
C LEU A 44 -10.36 -16.14 -18.75
N LYS A 45 -9.52 -15.50 -17.94
CA LYS A 45 -9.97 -14.93 -16.68
C LYS A 45 -10.85 -13.70 -16.91
N LYS A 46 -11.48 -13.25 -15.81
CA LYS A 46 -12.33 -12.05 -15.78
C LYS A 46 -11.66 -10.81 -16.41
N TYR A 47 -10.37 -10.60 -16.17
CA TYR A 47 -9.59 -9.46 -16.66
C TYR A 47 -8.64 -9.80 -17.82
N GLU A 48 -8.97 -10.84 -18.59
CA GLU A 48 -8.22 -11.26 -19.77
C GLU A 48 -9.13 -11.31 -21.00
N VAL A 49 -8.54 -11.09 -22.17
CA VAL A 49 -9.16 -11.16 -23.50
C VAL A 49 -8.16 -11.70 -24.52
N LEU A 50 -8.65 -12.19 -25.66
CA LEU A 50 -7.80 -12.53 -26.81
C LEU A 50 -7.66 -11.33 -27.74
N HIS A 51 -6.43 -10.85 -27.93
CA HIS A 51 -6.10 -9.80 -28.89
C HIS A 51 -4.65 -9.93 -29.44
N PRO A 52 -4.49 -9.92 -30.78
CA PRO A 52 -5.54 -10.08 -31.78
C PRO A 52 -6.11 -11.51 -31.79
N LYS A 53 -7.33 -11.70 -32.30
CA LYS A 53 -7.95 -13.04 -32.46
C LYS A 53 -7.38 -13.77 -33.70
N HIS A 54 -6.06 -13.77 -33.84
CA HIS A 54 -5.29 -14.45 -34.89
C HIS A 54 -3.81 -14.61 -34.47
N PRO A 55 -3.06 -15.58 -35.00
CA PRO A 55 -3.54 -16.68 -35.84
C PRO A 55 -4.33 -17.72 -35.03
N VAL A 56 -5.20 -18.46 -35.71
CA VAL A 56 -5.86 -19.65 -35.14
C VAL A 56 -4.97 -20.84 -35.46
N LEU A 57 -4.41 -21.49 -34.43
CA LEU A 57 -3.46 -22.59 -34.59
C LEU A 57 -4.16 -23.94 -34.87
N GLY A 58 -5.43 -24.04 -34.51
CA GLY A 58 -6.22 -25.25 -34.70
C GLY A 58 -7.57 -25.12 -34.01
N HIS A 59 -8.32 -26.22 -33.99
CA HIS A 59 -9.59 -26.29 -33.29
C HIS A 59 -9.63 -27.55 -32.44
N ILE A 60 -10.13 -27.42 -31.21
CA ILE A 60 -10.39 -28.55 -30.33
C ILE A 60 -11.86 -28.56 -29.95
N ARG A 61 -12.58 -29.62 -30.36
CA ARG A 61 -14.02 -29.76 -30.12
C ARG A 61 -14.84 -28.53 -30.58
N GLY A 62 -14.41 -27.90 -31.68
CA GLY A 62 -15.05 -26.71 -32.25
C GLY A 62 -14.60 -25.37 -31.63
N GLU A 63 -13.78 -25.37 -30.58
CA GLU A 63 -13.19 -24.15 -30.03
C GLU A 63 -11.86 -23.82 -30.73
N ALA A 64 -11.68 -22.59 -31.20
CA ALA A 64 -10.44 -22.12 -31.79
C ALA A 64 -9.32 -22.02 -30.75
N VAL A 65 -8.16 -22.61 -31.07
CA VAL A 65 -6.95 -22.56 -30.26
C VAL A 65 -6.11 -21.38 -30.72
N TYR A 66 -5.75 -20.51 -29.78
CA TYR A 66 -4.89 -19.36 -30.00
C TYR A 66 -3.54 -19.57 -29.31
N PRO A 67 -2.46 -18.96 -29.80
CA PRO A 67 -1.24 -18.90 -29.03
C PRO A 67 -1.46 -18.10 -27.74
N ARG A 68 -0.80 -18.52 -26.66
CA ARG A 68 -0.98 -17.88 -25.34
C ARG A 68 -0.59 -16.40 -25.34
N ASN A 69 0.31 -16.00 -26.25
CA ASN A 69 0.72 -14.60 -26.44
C ASN A 69 -0.44 -13.68 -26.89
N CYS A 70 -1.53 -14.22 -27.46
CA CYS A 70 -2.75 -13.49 -27.80
C CYS A 70 -3.60 -13.19 -26.57
N VAL A 71 -3.38 -13.87 -25.44
CA VAL A 71 -4.06 -13.55 -24.19
C VAL A 71 -3.46 -12.28 -23.64
N LYS A 72 -4.28 -11.22 -23.59
CA LYS A 72 -3.89 -9.92 -23.06
C LYS A 72 -4.68 -9.57 -21.82
N GLU A 73 -4.00 -8.94 -20.87
CA GLU A 73 -4.65 -8.33 -19.71
C GLU A 73 -5.43 -7.08 -20.12
N VAL A 74 -6.61 -6.91 -19.53
CA VAL A 74 -7.42 -5.70 -19.67
C VAL A 74 -7.64 -5.05 -18.30
N LYS A 75 -7.62 -3.72 -18.27
CA LYS A 75 -7.70 -2.93 -17.03
C LYS A 75 -8.63 -1.73 -17.22
N SER A 76 -9.17 -1.21 -16.13
CA SER A 76 -9.96 0.03 -16.14
C SER A 76 -9.07 1.24 -16.47
N LYS A 77 -9.68 2.37 -16.86
CA LYS A 77 -8.99 3.65 -17.11
C LYS A 77 -8.07 4.03 -15.95
N GLU A 78 -8.57 3.94 -14.71
CA GLU A 78 -7.82 4.22 -13.48
C GLU A 78 -6.61 3.29 -13.28
N ASN A 79 -6.75 2.00 -13.57
CA ASN A 79 -5.66 1.04 -13.41
C ASN A 79 -4.60 1.16 -14.51
N TRP A 80 -4.97 1.63 -15.70
CA TRP A 80 -4.00 2.04 -16.71
C TRP A 80 -3.24 3.30 -16.31
N LEU A 81 -3.94 4.28 -15.71
CA LEU A 81 -3.31 5.51 -15.21
C LEU A 81 -2.23 5.21 -14.16
N LYS A 82 -2.50 4.27 -13.24
CA LYS A 82 -1.50 3.78 -12.27
C LYS A 82 -0.27 3.13 -12.90
N LYS A 83 -0.36 2.70 -14.16
CA LYS A 83 0.75 2.18 -14.97
C LYS A 83 1.38 3.24 -15.87
N GLY A 84 1.04 4.52 -15.70
CA GLY A 84 1.54 5.60 -16.55
C GLY A 84 0.97 5.57 -17.97
N ARG A 85 -0.24 5.04 -18.16
CA ARG A 85 -0.90 4.95 -19.47
C ARG A 85 -2.29 5.55 -19.45
N VAL A 86 -2.67 6.19 -20.54
CA VAL A 86 -4.02 6.75 -20.75
C VAL A 86 -4.65 6.17 -22.00
N ILE A 87 -5.97 6.16 -22.06
CA ILE A 87 -6.70 5.70 -23.26
C ILE A 87 -6.46 6.73 -24.36
N LYS A 88 -6.12 6.28 -25.57
CA LYS A 88 -5.73 7.14 -26.70
C LYS A 88 -6.76 8.22 -27.03
N SER A 89 -8.03 7.90 -26.93
CA SER A 89 -9.13 8.83 -27.16
C SER A 89 -10.33 8.38 -26.33
N ASP A 90 -11.14 9.31 -25.86
CA ASP A 90 -12.32 8.96 -25.06
C ASP A 90 -13.39 8.21 -25.87
N ASP A 91 -13.33 8.28 -27.20
CA ASP A 91 -14.22 7.55 -28.12
C ASP A 91 -13.86 6.07 -28.32
N VAL A 92 -12.73 5.62 -27.76
CA VAL A 92 -12.31 4.23 -27.91
C VAL A 92 -13.27 3.31 -27.17
N VAL A 93 -13.88 2.36 -27.89
CA VAL A 93 -14.82 1.40 -27.30
C VAL A 93 -14.09 0.43 -26.35
N PRO A 94 -14.58 0.19 -25.13
CA PRO A 94 -14.02 -0.79 -24.21
C PRO A 94 -14.08 -2.21 -24.79
N VAL A 95 -13.04 -3.01 -24.55
CA VAL A 95 -12.99 -4.40 -25.05
C VAL A 95 -13.88 -5.32 -24.22
N LYS A 96 -14.05 -5.01 -22.92
CA LYS A 96 -14.82 -5.85 -22.01
C LYS A 96 -15.51 -4.99 -20.95
N TRP A 97 -16.77 -5.31 -20.66
CA TRP A 97 -17.52 -4.72 -19.55
C TRP A 97 -17.67 -5.74 -18.44
N VAL A 98 -17.47 -5.29 -17.20
CA VAL A 98 -17.41 -6.18 -16.06
C VAL A 98 -18.16 -5.59 -14.87
N LYS A 99 -19.02 -6.36 -14.21
CA LYS A 99 -19.68 -5.94 -12.97
C LYS A 99 -18.64 -5.51 -11.93
N SER A 100 -18.79 -4.28 -11.41
CA SER A 100 -17.94 -3.74 -10.36
C SER A 100 -17.97 -4.65 -9.14
N GLN A 101 -16.79 -4.87 -8.54
CA GLN A 101 -16.68 -5.55 -7.24
C GLN A 101 -16.67 -4.55 -6.07
N ALA A 102 -16.90 -3.26 -6.34
CA ALA A 102 -17.02 -2.21 -5.32
C ALA A 102 -18.15 -2.50 -4.31
N ALA A 103 -19.10 -3.37 -4.69
CA ALA A 103 -20.12 -3.92 -3.81
C ALA A 103 -19.53 -4.51 -2.52
N THR A 104 -18.33 -5.09 -2.51
CA THR A 104 -17.79 -5.67 -1.26
C THR A 104 -17.45 -4.61 -0.22
N ILE A 105 -16.99 -3.41 -0.61
CA ILE A 105 -16.70 -2.31 0.34
C ILE A 105 -17.99 -1.66 0.84
N TYR A 106 -18.94 -1.37 -0.06
CA TYR A 106 -20.25 -0.81 0.31
C TYR A 106 -21.08 -1.81 1.12
N GLN A 107 -21.16 -3.08 0.71
CA GLN A 107 -21.88 -4.12 1.45
C GLN A 107 -21.18 -4.50 2.76
N MET A 108 -19.85 -4.46 2.86
CA MET A 108 -19.16 -4.56 4.17
C MET A 108 -19.53 -3.39 5.09
N ARG A 109 -19.60 -2.16 4.56
CA ARG A 109 -20.05 -0.97 5.33
C ARG A 109 -21.52 -1.09 5.75
N LEU A 110 -22.40 -1.50 4.84
CA LEU A 110 -23.83 -1.70 5.12
C LEU A 110 -24.06 -2.80 6.17
N ARG A 111 -23.34 -3.92 6.06
CA ARG A 111 -23.40 -5.02 7.03
C ARG A 111 -22.90 -4.58 8.40
N GLN A 112 -21.82 -3.79 8.46
CA GLN A 112 -21.33 -3.24 9.72
C GLN A 112 -22.32 -2.23 10.32
N GLN A 113 -22.95 -1.39 9.49
CA GLN A 113 -23.94 -0.42 9.94
C GLN A 113 -25.22 -1.10 10.48
N MET A 114 -25.69 -2.17 9.82
CA MET A 114 -26.79 -3.00 10.32
C MET A 114 -26.43 -3.81 11.58
N ALA A 115 -25.18 -4.25 11.71
CA ALA A 115 -24.70 -4.93 12.92
C ALA A 115 -24.54 -3.96 14.11
N LEU A 116 -24.20 -2.69 13.85
CA LEU A 116 -24.15 -1.63 14.85
C LEU A 116 -25.54 -1.08 15.22
N SER A 117 -26.49 -1.03 14.25
CA SER A 117 -27.87 -0.59 14.50
C SER A 117 -28.78 -1.72 15.00
N GLY A 118 -28.33 -2.97 14.95
CA GLY A 118 -29.06 -4.15 15.41
C GLY A 118 -28.92 -4.38 16.91
N GLY A 119 -29.47 -3.47 17.73
CA GLY A 119 -29.28 -3.54 19.17
C GLY A 119 -30.23 -2.73 20.04
N LYS A 120 -31.55 -2.74 19.77
CA LYS A 120 -32.60 -2.77 20.83
C LYS A 120 -33.96 -3.10 20.23
N ARG A 121 -34.44 -4.34 20.43
CA ARG A 121 -35.86 -4.67 20.29
C ARG A 121 -36.52 -4.26 21.60
N ASP A 122 -37.09 -3.07 21.64
CA ASP A 122 -38.04 -2.72 22.69
C ASP A 122 -39.44 -3.13 22.25
N SER A 123 -39.95 -4.11 22.98
CA SER A 123 -41.34 -4.54 23.00
C SER A 123 -42.25 -3.37 23.37
N ARG A 124 -42.96 -2.84 22.38
CA ARG A 124 -44.27 -2.19 22.53
C ARG A 124 -44.84 -1.96 21.13
N GLY A 125 -45.79 -2.84 20.77
CA GLY A 125 -46.57 -2.68 19.55
C GLY A 125 -47.42 -1.42 19.63
N VAL A 126 -47.42 -0.66 18.54
CA VAL A 126 -48.52 0.24 18.19
C VAL A 126 -48.72 0.11 16.67
N SER A 127 -49.80 -0.59 16.32
CA SER A 127 -50.36 -0.62 14.98
C SER A 127 -51.01 0.74 14.70
N ILE A 128 -50.62 1.42 13.63
CA ILE A 128 -51.48 2.44 13.01
C ILE A 128 -51.58 2.08 11.53
N GLU A 129 -52.81 1.79 11.16
CA GLU A 129 -53.26 1.37 9.85
C GLU A 129 -53.27 2.54 8.86
N ALA A 130 -53.22 2.11 7.59
CA ALA A 130 -53.49 2.81 6.34
C ALA A 130 -54.23 4.14 6.40
N ASN A 131 -53.77 5.09 5.57
CA ASN A 131 -54.70 5.79 4.69
C ASN A 131 -54.08 5.98 3.29
N ASN A 132 -54.78 5.38 2.34
CA ASN A 132 -54.61 5.43 0.91
C ASN A 132 -55.35 6.67 0.41
N ASP A 133 -54.68 7.59 -0.27
CA ASP A 133 -55.39 8.59 -1.06
C ASP A 133 -54.75 8.71 -2.45
N GLY A 134 -55.60 8.52 -3.45
CA GLY A 134 -55.26 8.33 -4.84
C GLY A 134 -55.09 9.67 -5.55
N GLY A 135 -53.94 9.84 -6.20
CA GLY A 135 -53.66 10.98 -7.07
C GLY A 135 -53.01 10.51 -8.37
N THR A 136 -53.86 10.14 -9.33
CA THR A 136 -53.55 9.74 -10.71
C THR A 136 -52.62 10.74 -11.41
N LYS A 137 -51.41 10.32 -11.82
CA LYS A 137 -50.72 10.87 -12.99
C LYS A 137 -50.06 9.76 -13.81
N GLN A 138 -50.62 9.57 -15.00
CA GLN A 138 -50.03 8.95 -16.18
C GLN A 138 -48.56 9.44 -16.31
N GLY A 139 -47.54 8.64 -16.54
CA GLY A 139 -47.43 7.53 -17.47
C GLY A 139 -46.18 7.77 -18.30
N GLN A 140 -45.00 7.52 -17.72
CA GLN A 140 -43.76 7.26 -18.45
C GLN A 140 -43.04 6.11 -17.76
N ALA A 141 -42.69 5.11 -18.57
CA ALA A 141 -42.35 3.76 -18.17
C ALA A 141 -41.22 3.68 -17.14
N SER A 142 -41.58 3.51 -15.87
CA SER A 142 -40.70 2.91 -14.87
C SER A 142 -40.82 1.40 -14.98
N SER A 143 -39.89 0.76 -15.69
CA SER A 143 -39.74 -0.68 -15.66
C SER A 143 -39.39 -1.11 -14.23
N THR A 144 -40.38 -1.70 -13.60
CA THR A 144 -40.35 -2.43 -12.35
C THR A 144 -39.41 -3.64 -12.40
N SER A 145 -38.70 -3.83 -11.28
CA SER A 145 -38.34 -5.13 -10.69
C SER A 145 -37.17 -5.94 -11.29
N GLY A 146 -36.08 -5.97 -10.53
CA GLY A 146 -35.30 -7.19 -10.29
C GLY A 146 -34.06 -7.41 -11.15
N ASP A 147 -32.90 -6.99 -10.64
CA ASP A 147 -31.65 -7.77 -10.57
C ASP A 147 -30.56 -6.86 -9.97
N GLY A 148 -29.58 -7.43 -9.27
CA GLY A 148 -28.47 -6.69 -8.65
C GLY A 148 -27.59 -5.98 -9.70
N GLY A 149 -28.03 -4.79 -10.14
CA GLY A 149 -27.35 -3.91 -11.07
C GLY A 149 -26.13 -3.26 -10.43
N GLY A 150 -25.07 -4.04 -10.23
CA GLY A 150 -23.76 -3.47 -9.93
C GLY A 150 -23.23 -2.73 -11.14
N ASP A 151 -22.76 -1.49 -10.94
CA ASP A 151 -22.21 -0.64 -11.99
C ASP A 151 -21.19 -1.40 -12.84
N LEU A 152 -21.34 -1.35 -14.16
CA LEU A 152 -20.40 -1.98 -15.09
C LEU A 152 -19.15 -1.11 -15.20
N VAL A 153 -17.98 -1.73 -15.06
CA VAL A 153 -16.67 -1.11 -15.27
C VAL A 153 -16.17 -1.47 -16.66
N ALA A 154 -15.84 -0.43 -17.44
CA ALA A 154 -15.18 -0.57 -18.73
C ALA A 154 -13.72 -1.00 -18.58
N LEU A 155 -13.29 -1.99 -19.36
CA LEU A 155 -11.93 -2.48 -19.41
C LEU A 155 -11.33 -2.31 -20.81
N PHE A 156 -10.07 -1.88 -20.82
CA PHE A 156 -9.31 -1.56 -22.01
C PHE A 156 -8.05 -2.41 -22.07
N GLY A 157 -7.60 -2.72 -23.28
CA GLY A 157 -6.32 -3.39 -23.53
C GLY A 157 -5.18 -2.40 -23.71
N GLU A 158 -3.94 -2.87 -23.58
CA GLU A 158 -2.75 -2.01 -23.75
C GLU A 158 -2.71 -1.31 -25.11
N TRP A 159 -3.12 -2.00 -26.19
CA TRP A 159 -3.15 -1.48 -27.56
C TRP A 159 -4.10 -0.28 -27.75
N GLN A 160 -5.06 -0.11 -26.84
CA GLN A 160 -5.99 1.01 -26.80
C GLN A 160 -5.45 2.21 -26.02
N THR A 161 -4.27 2.07 -25.42
CA THR A 161 -3.67 3.07 -24.55
C THR A 161 -2.37 3.63 -25.14
N GLU A 162 -2.01 4.83 -24.69
CA GLU A 162 -0.76 5.51 -24.96
C GLU A 162 -0.07 5.90 -23.65
N ALA A 163 1.22 6.22 -23.72
CA ALA A 163 1.98 6.70 -22.56
C ALA A 163 1.39 8.03 -22.06
N TYR A 164 1.22 8.13 -20.75
CA TYR A 164 0.78 9.36 -20.10
C TYR A 164 1.79 10.48 -20.36
N LYS A 165 1.30 11.65 -20.78
CA LYS A 165 2.12 12.84 -20.99
C LYS A 165 1.99 13.74 -19.77
N PRO A 166 3.03 13.87 -18.93
CA PRO A 166 2.94 14.70 -17.74
C PRO A 166 2.80 16.19 -18.11
N PRO A 167 2.13 16.99 -17.26
CA PRO A 167 2.05 18.43 -17.43
C PRO A 167 3.42 19.09 -17.21
N TRP A 168 3.59 20.30 -17.71
CA TRP A 168 4.80 21.11 -17.50
C TRP A 168 4.68 21.93 -16.21
N VAL A 169 5.82 22.19 -15.57
CA VAL A 169 5.94 23.23 -14.55
C VAL A 169 5.93 24.59 -15.25
N VAL A 170 5.10 25.53 -14.78
CA VAL A 170 4.94 26.86 -15.40
C VAL A 170 5.25 27.94 -14.37
N ASP A 171 6.13 28.89 -14.71
CA ASP A 171 6.53 30.00 -13.84
C ASP A 171 7.01 29.56 -12.44
N GLY A 172 7.78 28.46 -12.38
CA GLY A 172 8.26 27.89 -11.12
C GLY A 172 7.16 27.30 -10.24
N LYS A 173 5.94 27.12 -10.76
CA LYS A 173 4.80 26.53 -10.03
C LYS A 173 4.45 25.15 -10.55
N VAL A 174 4.39 24.20 -9.64
CA VAL A 174 4.10 22.81 -9.97
C VAL A 174 2.58 22.63 -10.15
N PRO A 175 2.12 21.97 -11.22
CA PRO A 175 0.70 21.72 -11.45
C PRO A 175 0.09 20.88 -10.32
N ARG A 176 -1.19 21.16 -10.00
CA ARG A 176 -1.94 20.51 -8.92
C ARG A 176 -3.24 19.91 -9.44
N ASN A 177 -3.58 18.74 -8.94
CA ASN A 177 -4.90 18.13 -9.13
C ASN A 177 -5.96 18.87 -8.30
N GLN A 178 -7.25 18.52 -8.46
CA GLN A 178 -8.40 19.09 -7.74
C GLN A 178 -8.28 19.04 -6.20
N TYR A 179 -7.44 18.16 -5.67
CA TYR A 179 -7.17 18.00 -4.24
C TYR A 179 -5.95 18.80 -3.75
N GLY A 180 -5.34 19.62 -4.60
CA GLY A 180 -4.13 20.37 -4.27
C GLY A 180 -2.85 19.53 -4.19
N ARG A 181 -2.89 18.27 -4.65
CA ARG A 181 -1.78 17.31 -4.70
C ARG A 181 -1.49 16.88 -6.13
N GLN A 182 -0.43 16.11 -6.36
CA GLN A 182 -0.13 15.52 -7.66
C GLN A 182 -0.02 14.00 -7.55
N ASP A 183 -0.74 13.28 -8.42
CA ASP A 183 -0.68 11.82 -8.48
C ASP A 183 0.50 11.40 -9.36
N VAL A 184 1.45 10.67 -8.78
CA VAL A 184 2.69 10.19 -9.44
C VAL A 184 2.87 8.71 -9.12
N PHE A 185 2.20 7.85 -9.90
CA PHE A 185 2.26 6.40 -9.70
C PHE A 185 3.51 5.76 -10.32
N THR A 186 4.03 6.36 -11.39
CA THR A 186 5.28 5.96 -12.05
C THR A 186 6.24 7.16 -12.14
N PRO A 187 7.56 6.94 -12.23
CA PRO A 187 8.53 8.02 -12.39
C PRO A 187 8.23 8.93 -13.60
N ASP A 188 7.67 8.38 -14.68
CA ASP A 188 7.32 9.12 -15.90
C ASP A 188 6.10 10.05 -15.75
N MET A 189 5.37 9.97 -14.63
CA MET A 189 4.24 10.87 -14.33
C MET A 189 4.67 12.17 -13.64
N VAL A 190 5.95 12.31 -13.29
CA VAL A 190 6.48 13.55 -12.72
C VAL A 190 6.35 14.66 -13.77
N PRO A 191 5.83 15.85 -13.40
CA PRO A 191 5.79 17.01 -14.29
C PRO A 191 7.13 17.29 -14.96
N ILE A 192 7.10 17.72 -16.22
CA ILE A 192 8.31 18.14 -16.92
C ILE A 192 8.86 19.40 -16.24
N ASP A 193 10.17 19.45 -16.02
CA ASP A 193 10.86 20.45 -15.17
C ASP A 193 10.47 20.39 -13.69
N GLY A 194 9.86 19.28 -13.27
CA GLY A 194 9.65 18.93 -11.87
C GLY A 194 10.56 17.78 -11.44
N THR A 195 11.03 17.83 -10.19
CA THR A 195 11.82 16.75 -9.58
C THR A 195 11.07 16.20 -8.36
N HIS A 196 10.91 14.88 -8.32
CA HIS A 196 10.32 14.18 -7.16
C HIS A 196 11.37 13.94 -6.07
N LEU A 197 11.27 14.69 -4.97
CA LEU A 197 12.13 14.55 -3.81
C LEU A 197 11.45 13.71 -2.73
N LYS A 198 12.02 12.55 -2.43
CA LYS A 198 11.52 11.64 -1.39
C LYS A 198 12.09 12.02 -0.02
N GLY A 199 11.22 12.27 0.94
CA GLY A 199 11.64 12.59 2.31
C GLY A 199 10.45 12.74 3.25
N ARG A 200 10.64 12.45 4.54
CA ARG A 200 9.60 12.70 5.55
C ARG A 200 9.65 14.17 5.93
N LYS A 201 8.51 14.84 5.98
CA LYS A 201 8.41 16.27 6.31
C LYS A 201 9.25 17.21 5.42
N ILE A 202 9.75 16.74 4.26
CA ILE A 202 10.56 17.55 3.34
C ILE A 202 9.81 18.79 2.82
N GLY A 203 8.47 18.72 2.71
CA GLY A 203 7.64 19.89 2.39
C GLY A 203 7.77 21.04 3.39
N GLN A 204 8.09 20.76 4.67
CA GLN A 204 8.34 21.81 5.66
C GLN A 204 9.63 22.58 5.34
N VAL A 205 10.66 21.88 4.85
CA VAL A 205 11.93 22.48 4.43
C VAL A 205 11.74 23.32 3.18
N ALA A 206 11.03 22.80 2.16
CA ALA A 206 10.71 23.56 0.95
C ALA A 206 9.93 24.84 1.26
N ARG A 207 8.94 24.76 2.17
CA ARG A 207 8.18 25.91 2.64
C ARG A 207 9.06 26.95 3.34
N MET A 208 10.04 26.51 4.14
CA MET A 208 10.96 27.40 4.84
C MET A 208 11.89 28.15 3.87
N LEU A 209 12.23 27.51 2.76
CA LEU A 209 13.03 28.11 1.67
C LEU A 209 12.20 28.98 0.71
N GLY A 210 10.87 29.02 0.85
CA GLY A 210 9.99 29.78 -0.03
C GLY A 210 9.83 29.18 -1.44
N VAL A 211 10.15 27.90 -1.61
CA VAL A 211 10.03 27.19 -2.90
C VAL A 211 8.61 26.61 -3.04
N ASP A 212 7.98 26.79 -4.21
CA ASP A 212 6.69 26.15 -4.49
C ASP A 212 6.85 24.63 -4.59
N TYR A 213 5.96 23.89 -3.94
CA TYR A 213 6.00 22.45 -3.94
C TYR A 213 4.60 21.85 -3.88
N VAL A 214 4.51 20.59 -4.29
CA VAL A 214 3.28 19.78 -4.25
C VAL A 214 3.58 18.42 -3.63
N GLU A 215 2.68 17.93 -2.78
CA GLU A 215 2.80 16.57 -2.22
C GLU A 215 2.59 15.52 -3.31
N ALA A 216 3.51 14.56 -3.39
CA ALA A 216 3.45 13.47 -4.36
C ALA A 216 2.69 12.27 -3.79
N VAL A 217 1.54 11.95 -4.38
CA VAL A 217 0.77 10.74 -4.06
C VAL A 217 1.26 9.60 -4.94
N THR A 218 1.95 8.62 -4.36
CA THR A 218 2.51 7.47 -5.11
C THR A 218 1.62 6.24 -5.09
N GLY A 219 0.62 6.21 -4.22
CA GLY A 219 -0.30 5.08 -4.13
C GLY A 219 -1.42 5.31 -3.13
N PHE A 220 -2.15 4.22 -2.83
CA PHE A 220 -3.20 4.20 -1.82
C PHE A 220 -3.06 2.93 -0.99
N GLU A 221 -3.12 3.08 0.33
CA GLU A 221 -3.10 1.97 1.28
C GLU A 221 -4.47 1.81 1.92
N PHE A 222 -4.87 0.56 2.18
CA PHE A 222 -6.09 0.27 2.92
C PHE A 222 -5.81 0.20 4.42
N GLN A 223 -6.12 1.27 5.12
CA GLN A 223 -6.04 1.33 6.58
C GLN A 223 -7.46 1.39 7.16
N SER A 224 -7.77 0.51 8.10
CA SER A 224 -9.03 0.56 8.87
C SER A 224 -10.30 0.71 8.01
N ARG A 225 -10.42 -0.10 6.95
CA ARG A 225 -11.56 -0.11 5.99
C ARG A 225 -11.72 1.20 5.18
N ARG A 226 -10.70 2.05 5.15
CA ARG A 226 -10.62 3.27 4.32
C ARG A 226 -9.39 3.19 3.42
N SER A 227 -9.50 3.76 2.21
CA SER A 227 -8.36 3.92 1.30
C SER A 227 -7.77 5.29 1.55
N VAL A 228 -6.50 5.34 1.95
CA VAL A 228 -5.77 6.57 2.32
C VAL A 228 -4.62 6.74 1.31
N PRO A 229 -4.39 7.95 0.77
CA PRO A 229 -3.28 8.19 -0.14
C PRO A 229 -1.95 8.02 0.59
N VAL A 230 -1.02 7.29 -0.03
CA VAL A 230 0.36 7.18 0.40
C VAL A 230 1.11 8.37 -0.21
N ILE A 231 1.55 9.27 0.66
CA ILE A 231 2.27 10.49 0.29
C ILE A 231 3.76 10.23 0.52
N GLU A 232 4.52 10.16 -0.56
CA GLU A 232 5.96 9.97 -0.50
C GLU A 232 6.67 11.23 -1.00
N GLY A 233 7.01 12.13 -0.09
CA GLY A 233 7.79 13.33 -0.44
C GLY A 233 7.01 14.39 -1.23
N ILE A 234 7.74 15.18 -2.00
CA ILE A 234 7.23 16.37 -2.71
C ILE A 234 7.78 16.45 -4.14
N ILE A 235 7.08 17.19 -4.99
CA ILE A 235 7.56 17.63 -6.30
C ILE A 235 7.89 19.11 -6.20
N VAL A 236 9.07 19.48 -6.65
CA VAL A 236 9.57 20.85 -6.72
C VAL A 236 10.04 21.16 -8.14
N PRO A 237 10.11 22.43 -8.57
CA PRO A 237 10.78 22.80 -9.80
C PRO A 237 12.23 22.27 -9.80
N THR A 238 12.70 21.76 -10.93
CA THR A 238 14.04 21.17 -11.05
C THR A 238 15.16 22.15 -10.66
N GLU A 239 14.97 23.43 -10.96
CA GLU A 239 15.89 24.51 -10.57
C GLU A 239 16.09 24.67 -9.05
N CYS A 240 15.08 24.33 -8.25
CA CYS A 240 15.15 24.44 -6.79
C CYS A 240 15.44 23.10 -6.10
N ALA A 241 15.55 22.01 -6.86
CA ALA A 241 15.63 20.66 -6.30
C ALA A 241 16.88 20.44 -5.43
N GLU A 242 18.03 20.92 -5.89
CA GLU A 242 19.31 20.82 -5.17
C GLU A 242 19.27 21.61 -3.85
N LEU A 243 18.81 22.86 -3.90
CA LEU A 243 18.68 23.72 -2.72
C LEU A 243 17.82 23.09 -1.62
N VAL A 244 16.67 22.53 -2.00
CA VAL A 244 15.76 21.87 -1.05
C VAL A 244 16.37 20.59 -0.50
N LEU A 245 17.08 19.83 -1.33
CA LEU A 245 17.71 18.59 -0.93
C LEU A 245 18.84 18.83 0.08
N ASP A 246 19.71 19.80 -0.18
CA ASP A 246 20.83 20.14 0.71
C ASP A 246 20.32 20.62 2.08
N ALA A 247 19.35 21.55 2.08
CA ALA A 247 18.72 22.01 3.32
C ALA A 247 18.04 20.87 4.08
N TYR A 248 17.41 19.92 3.36
CA TYR A 248 16.80 18.75 3.98
C TYR A 248 17.85 17.81 4.59
N GLN A 249 18.95 17.55 3.89
CA GLN A 249 20.05 16.73 4.41
C GLN A 249 20.65 17.34 5.68
N GLU A 250 20.83 18.65 5.72
CA GLU A 250 21.33 19.36 6.90
C GLU A 250 20.38 19.20 8.10
N VAL A 251 19.08 19.42 7.89
CA VAL A 251 18.05 19.23 8.93
C VAL A 251 18.04 17.77 9.43
N MET A 252 18.13 16.80 8.52
CA MET A 252 18.17 15.38 8.88
C MET A 252 19.45 15.02 9.64
N HIS A 253 20.58 15.61 9.25
CA HIS A 253 21.87 15.40 9.91
C HIS A 253 21.83 15.92 11.35
N GLN A 254 21.31 17.13 11.57
CA GLN A 254 21.16 17.72 12.90
C GLN A 254 20.25 16.86 13.80
N GLN A 255 19.08 16.44 13.29
CA GLN A 255 18.18 15.55 14.03
C GLN A 255 18.86 14.20 14.37
N HIS A 256 19.62 13.63 13.44
CA HIS A 256 20.36 12.41 13.70
C HIS A 256 21.41 12.59 14.80
N GLN A 257 22.20 13.66 14.75
CA GLN A 257 23.19 13.97 15.78
C GLN A 257 22.54 14.16 17.15
N GLU A 258 21.43 14.89 17.24
CA GLU A 258 20.72 15.10 18.51
C GLU A 258 20.13 13.81 19.07
N THR A 259 19.46 13.01 18.23
CA THR A 259 18.92 11.72 18.68
C THR A 259 20.04 10.76 19.08
N PHE A 260 21.18 10.78 18.40
CA PHE A 260 22.37 10.02 18.77
C PHE A 260 22.95 10.49 20.10
N LYS A 261 23.08 11.80 20.34
CA LYS A 261 23.53 12.39 21.61
C LYS A 261 22.62 11.95 22.76
N LYS A 262 21.29 12.05 22.58
CA LYS A 262 20.29 11.60 23.58
C LYS A 262 20.39 10.10 23.87
N LYS A 263 20.47 9.26 22.83
CA LYS A 263 20.65 7.80 22.98
C LYS A 263 21.97 7.47 23.69
N ARG A 264 23.07 8.11 23.30
CA ARG A 264 24.38 7.92 23.92
C ARG A 264 24.34 8.30 25.40
N ALA A 265 23.72 9.42 25.75
CA ALA A 265 23.54 9.83 27.15
C ALA A 265 22.73 8.77 27.94
N GLN A 266 21.65 8.24 27.36
CA GLN A 266 20.84 7.21 28.00
C GLN A 266 21.60 5.88 28.16
N VAL A 267 22.37 5.47 27.16
CA VAL A 267 23.25 4.29 27.23
C VAL A 267 24.28 4.46 28.34
N LEU A 268 24.94 5.61 28.42
CA LEU A 268 25.90 5.90 29.49
C LEU A 268 25.23 5.93 30.88
N LYS A 269 24.00 6.46 30.99
CA LYS A 269 23.21 6.41 32.24
C LYS A 269 22.95 4.96 32.66
N ARG A 270 22.50 4.11 31.72
CA ARG A 270 22.24 2.67 31.99
C ARG A 270 23.53 1.92 32.36
N TRP A 271 24.63 2.14 31.65
CA TRP A 271 25.92 1.53 31.97
C TRP A 271 26.44 1.95 33.35
N ARG A 272 26.27 3.23 33.71
CA ARG A 272 26.61 3.70 35.06
C ARG A 272 25.81 2.94 36.12
N GLN A 273 24.52 2.68 35.89
CA GLN A 273 23.69 1.91 36.82
C GLN A 273 24.16 0.46 36.95
N VAL A 274 24.49 -0.19 35.83
CA VAL A 274 25.06 -1.55 35.83
C VAL A 274 26.37 -1.61 36.61
N ILE A 275 27.30 -0.68 36.35
CA ILE A 275 28.60 -0.65 37.04
C ILE A 275 28.43 -0.35 38.54
N LYS A 276 27.59 0.62 38.90
CA LYS A 276 27.24 0.89 40.31
C LYS A 276 26.67 -0.36 40.97
N GLY A 277 25.74 -1.05 40.31
CA GLY A 277 25.22 -2.34 40.79
C GLY A 277 26.34 -3.37 40.98
N LEU A 278 27.20 -3.59 39.99
CA LEU A 278 28.30 -4.55 40.13
C LEU A 278 29.26 -4.19 41.27
N LEU A 279 29.60 -2.91 41.44
CA LEU A 279 30.45 -2.42 42.54
C LEU A 279 29.81 -2.67 43.91
N ILE A 280 28.52 -2.33 44.06
CA ILE A 280 27.79 -2.55 45.31
C ILE A 280 27.72 -4.05 45.62
N ARG A 281 27.43 -4.89 44.62
CA ARG A 281 27.38 -6.35 44.79
C ARG A 281 28.74 -6.92 45.19
N SER A 282 29.81 -6.47 44.55
CA SER A 282 31.18 -6.89 44.88
C SER A 282 31.53 -6.54 46.33
N ARG A 283 31.21 -5.31 46.75
CA ARG A 283 31.42 -4.87 48.15
C ARG A 283 30.58 -5.70 49.13
N LEU A 284 29.31 -5.94 48.80
CA LEU A 284 28.40 -6.71 49.65
C LEU A 284 28.90 -8.17 49.80
N MET A 285 29.42 -8.77 48.73
CA MET A 285 30.05 -10.10 48.79
C MET A 285 31.35 -10.10 49.61
N GLU A 286 32.12 -9.03 49.61
CA GLU A 286 33.36 -8.95 50.40
C GLU A 286 33.08 -8.74 51.89
N GLU A 287 32.10 -7.90 52.24
CA GLU A 287 31.72 -7.61 53.63
C GLU A 287 30.80 -8.69 54.25
N TYR A 288 30.00 -9.41 53.44
CA TYR A 288 28.97 -10.34 53.91
C TYR A 288 28.98 -11.72 53.23
N GLY A 289 29.93 -12.04 52.34
CA GLY A 289 29.97 -13.29 51.58
C GLY A 289 30.25 -14.57 52.38
N GLY A 290 30.28 -14.49 53.71
CA GLY A 290 30.47 -15.63 54.61
C GLY A 290 29.19 -16.25 55.17
N ALA A 291 27.98 -15.75 54.83
CA ALA A 291 26.74 -16.32 55.35
C ALA A 291 25.74 -16.64 54.22
N GLN A 292 25.39 -17.92 54.11
CA GLN A 292 24.41 -18.43 53.16
C GLN A 292 23.02 -18.53 53.81
N GLN A 293 21.98 -18.31 52.99
CA GLN A 293 20.51 -18.44 53.21
C GLN A 293 19.89 -17.31 54.07
N ASP A 294 18.80 -16.65 53.68
CA ASP A 294 17.58 -17.12 53.00
C ASP A 294 16.83 -15.94 52.32
N ASP A 295 16.08 -16.29 51.27
CA ASP A 295 14.72 -15.83 50.93
C ASP A 295 14.34 -14.35 50.85
N GLY A 296 14.00 -13.93 49.61
CA GLY A 296 12.84 -13.06 49.40
C GLY A 296 13.10 -11.73 48.70
N GLY A 297 12.72 -11.67 47.43
CA GLY A 297 12.38 -10.42 46.75
C GLY A 297 13.50 -9.84 45.91
N ASP A 298 13.49 -10.19 44.63
CA ASP A 298 14.25 -9.54 43.56
C ASP A 298 13.71 -8.11 43.33
N ASP A 299 14.00 -7.20 44.26
CA ASP A 299 13.73 -5.76 44.24
C ASP A 299 15.05 -4.99 44.39
N TRP A 300 16.06 -5.37 43.61
CA TRP A 300 17.43 -4.86 43.75
C TRP A 300 17.82 -3.83 42.69
N MET A 301 16.95 -2.86 42.45
CA MET A 301 17.26 -1.63 41.73
C MET A 301 16.70 -0.45 42.54
N PRO A 302 17.54 0.49 43.00
CA PRO A 302 17.03 1.76 43.49
C PRO A 302 16.16 2.39 42.39
N LYS A 303 14.89 2.61 42.68
CA LYS A 303 14.08 3.54 41.89
C LYS A 303 14.61 4.90 42.26
N ASP A 304 15.47 5.45 41.42
CA ASP A 304 15.87 6.84 41.52
C ASP A 304 14.59 7.68 41.24
N GLU A 305 13.89 8.04 42.31
CA GLU A 305 13.18 9.32 42.40
C GLU A 305 14.27 10.41 42.42
N ASP A 306 13.99 11.57 41.83
CA ASP A 306 14.85 12.76 41.68
C ASP A 306 15.49 12.94 40.27
N ASP A 307 14.71 13.57 39.39
CA ASP A 307 14.83 15.00 39.01
C ASP A 307 14.41 15.20 37.56
N ASP A 308 13.10 15.41 37.39
CA ASP A 308 12.50 16.05 36.23
C ASP A 308 12.77 17.56 36.32
N ASP A 309 13.90 18.01 35.80
CA ASP A 309 14.12 19.42 35.44
C ASP A 309 14.58 19.50 33.98
N ASP A 310 13.61 19.49 33.06
CA ASP A 310 13.74 20.11 31.74
C ASP A 310 12.37 20.66 31.29
N GLU A 311 11.83 21.61 32.06
CA GLU A 311 10.78 22.51 31.56
C GLU A 311 11.38 23.53 30.58
N GLY A 312 11.44 23.11 29.31
CA GLY A 312 11.63 23.99 28.16
C GLY A 312 10.28 24.40 27.55
N ASN A 313 9.74 25.52 28.06
CA ASN A 313 8.60 26.29 27.58
C ASN A 313 8.57 26.53 26.04
N ASP A 314 7.50 26.09 25.37
CA ASP A 314 6.98 26.68 24.13
C ASP A 314 5.44 26.70 24.20
N GLY A 315 4.92 27.86 24.61
CA GLY A 315 3.54 28.22 24.41
C GLY A 315 3.32 28.82 23.02
N SER A 316 2.57 28.12 22.18
CA SER A 316 1.76 28.76 21.14
C SER A 316 0.28 28.40 21.34
N ARG A 317 -0.46 29.45 21.69
CA ARG A 317 -1.90 29.48 21.97
C ARG A 317 -2.72 29.27 20.70
N THR A 318 -3.84 28.55 20.78
CA THR A 318 -5.21 29.10 20.58
C THR A 318 -6.31 28.10 21.02
N CYS A 319 -7.20 28.60 21.89
CA CYS A 319 -8.61 28.23 22.25
C CYS A 319 -9.20 26.89 21.76
N ASP A 320 -9.63 25.96 22.62
CA ASP A 320 -10.78 25.93 23.57
C ASP A 320 -12.16 26.22 22.98
N THR A 321 -13.03 25.19 22.90
CA THR A 321 -14.33 25.20 23.60
C THR A 321 -14.92 23.78 23.72
N GLY A 322 -15.27 23.36 24.95
CA GLY A 322 -16.51 22.62 25.22
C GLY A 322 -16.44 21.16 25.76
N MET A 323 -16.36 21.02 27.09
CA MET A 323 -17.32 20.32 28.00
C MET A 323 -17.92 18.96 27.53
N THR A 324 -17.92 17.83 28.26
CA THR A 324 -18.38 17.57 29.65
C THR A 324 -17.96 16.18 30.17
N THR A 325 -17.68 16.10 31.48
CA THR A 325 -17.80 15.00 32.46
C THR A 325 -18.70 13.79 32.13
N THR A 326 -18.26 12.56 32.48
CA THR A 326 -18.98 11.57 33.32
C THR A 326 -18.07 10.39 33.74
N MET A 327 -18.27 9.95 34.98
CA MET A 327 -17.51 8.98 35.78
C MET A 327 -17.77 7.48 35.46
N GLN A 328 -16.87 6.66 36.03
CA GLN A 328 -17.04 5.31 36.65
C GLN A 328 -16.86 4.04 35.80
N GLY A 329 -15.99 3.15 36.32
CA GLY A 329 -16.33 1.73 36.48
C GLY A 329 -15.34 0.67 35.97
N ASP A 330 -14.32 0.38 36.77
CA ASP A 330 -13.88 -0.95 37.22
C ASP A 330 -13.55 -2.16 36.28
N HIS A 331 -12.31 -2.64 36.51
CA HIS A 331 -11.92 -4.02 36.89
C HIS A 331 -11.57 -5.12 35.84
N ARG A 332 -10.31 -5.60 35.98
CA ARG A 332 -9.76 -6.99 35.86
C ARG A 332 -9.95 -7.71 34.51
N GLY A 333 -8.96 -8.27 33.82
CA GLY A 333 -7.62 -8.74 34.16
C GLY A 333 -7.47 -10.12 33.51
N ASP A 334 -6.40 -10.39 32.75
CA ASP A 334 -5.83 -11.75 32.69
C ASP A 334 -4.41 -11.72 32.11
N ARG A 335 -3.53 -12.48 32.77
CA ARG A 335 -2.13 -12.72 32.41
C ARG A 335 -2.07 -14.07 31.73
N THR A 336 -1.30 -14.20 30.65
CA THR A 336 -0.55 -15.42 30.40
C THR A 336 0.84 -15.08 29.84
N LEU A 337 1.86 -15.46 30.62
CA LEU A 337 3.26 -15.51 30.23
C LEU A 337 3.55 -16.93 29.75
N SER A 338 4.33 -17.07 28.70
CA SER A 338 5.07 -18.30 28.39
C SER A 338 6.53 -17.94 28.16
N ASN A 339 7.37 -18.42 29.08
CA ASN A 339 8.82 -18.41 29.02
C ASN A 339 9.32 -19.34 27.90
N HIS A 340 10.39 -18.95 27.21
CA HIS A 340 11.47 -19.87 26.86
C HIS A 340 12.78 -19.09 26.75
N ALA A 341 13.67 -19.37 27.70
CA ALA A 341 15.09 -19.05 27.61
C ALA A 341 15.77 -20.15 26.78
N GLU A 342 16.74 -19.77 25.97
CA GLU A 342 17.95 -20.55 25.74
C GLU A 342 19.05 -19.58 25.28
N GLN A 343 20.19 -19.74 25.94
CA GLN A 343 21.40 -18.95 25.92
C GLN A 343 22.54 -19.92 25.53
N GLU A 344 23.71 -19.34 25.25
CA GLU A 344 25.03 -19.95 24.99
C GLU A 344 25.44 -19.94 23.51
N ASP A 345 26.70 -19.67 23.13
CA ASP A 345 27.88 -19.09 23.76
C ASP A 345 28.95 -19.00 22.65
N SER A 346 30.03 -18.24 22.90
CA SER A 346 31.35 -18.27 22.25
C SER A 346 31.47 -17.65 20.85
N GLY A 347 32.54 -16.96 20.48
CA GLY A 347 33.83 -16.73 21.12
C GLY A 347 34.72 -15.90 20.18
N ALA A 348 35.68 -15.21 20.77
CA ALA A 348 36.59 -14.24 20.16
C ALA A 348 37.62 -14.84 19.17
N GLY A 349 38.28 -13.98 18.37
CA GLY A 349 39.52 -14.32 17.68
C GLY A 349 40.08 -13.23 16.78
N PHE A 350 41.06 -12.48 17.28
CA PHE A 350 41.90 -11.50 16.57
C PHE A 350 43.37 -11.92 16.75
N MET A 351 44.12 -12.23 15.68
CA MET A 351 45.54 -11.86 15.44
C MET A 351 46.18 -12.63 14.26
N LEU A 352 46.78 -11.83 13.37
CA LEU A 352 48.00 -11.98 12.57
C LEU A 352 48.74 -13.33 12.55
N ASP A 353 49.02 -13.83 11.34
CA ASP A 353 50.35 -13.73 10.72
C ASP A 353 50.20 -13.52 9.20
#